data_AF-A0A6A2WGB4-F1
#
_entry.id   AF-A0A6A2WGB4-F1
#
_cell.length_a   1.000
_cell.length_b   1.000
_cell.length_c   1.000
_cell.angle_alpha   90.00
_cell.angle_beta   90.00
_cell.angle_gamma   90.00
#
_symmetry.space_group_name_H-M   'P 1'
#
loop_
_entity.id
_entity.type
_entity.pdbx_description
1 polymer ?
#
loop_
_entity_poly.entity_id
_entity_poly.type
_entity_poly.pdbx_seq_one_letter_code
_entity_poly.pdbx_strand_id
1 'polypeptide(L)'
;MADSSSLSTALIKISPYTFSAIGIAIAIGVSVLGAAWGIYITGSSLIGAAIKAPRITSKNLISVIFCEAVAIYGVIVAIILQTKLESVPSSQIYAPESLRAGYAIFASGIIVGFANLVCGLCVGIIGSSCACLMLKTPHFL
;
A
#
# COMPACT_ATOMS: atom_id res chain seq x y z
N MET A 1 -34.30 24.84 -6.95
CA MET A 1 -33.93 23.43 -6.77
C MET A 1 -32.41 23.31 -6.92
N ALA A 2 -31.54 23.93 -6.13
CA ALA A 2 -31.51 24.20 -4.68
C ALA A 2 -31.52 22.92 -3.83
N ASP A 3 -30.48 22.09 -3.98
CA ASP A 3 -29.82 21.28 -2.93
C ASP A 3 -28.71 20.37 -3.52
N SER A 4 -27.86 20.90 -4.40
CA SER A 4 -26.62 20.23 -4.79
C SER A 4 -25.59 20.43 -3.67
N SER A 5 -25.68 19.56 -2.66
CA SER A 5 -24.84 19.40 -1.46
C SER A 5 -23.57 20.27 -1.38
N SER A 6 -23.39 20.99 -0.25
CA SER A 6 -22.15 21.76 0.03
C SER A 6 -20.86 20.98 -0.23
N LEU A 7 -20.90 19.65 -0.10
CA LEU A 7 -19.84 18.71 -0.48
C LEU A 7 -19.42 18.84 -1.96
N SER A 8 -20.36 18.89 -2.89
CA SER A 8 -20.06 19.03 -4.33
C SER A 8 -19.35 20.35 -4.64
N THR A 9 -19.78 21.44 -3.99
CA THR A 9 -19.16 22.76 -4.16
C THR A 9 -17.78 22.81 -3.49
N ALA A 10 -17.60 22.11 -2.36
CA ALA A 10 -16.30 22.00 -1.69
C ALA A 10 -15.30 21.18 -2.50
N LEU A 11 -15.74 20.09 -3.13
CA LEU A 11 -14.92 19.24 -3.99
C LEU A 11 -14.39 20.03 -5.20
N ILE A 12 -15.25 20.82 -5.86
CA ILE A 12 -14.87 21.63 -7.04
C ILE A 12 -13.96 22.81 -6.66
N LYS A 13 -14.02 23.31 -5.41
CA LYS A 13 -13.16 24.40 -4.93
C LYS A 13 -11.73 23.95 -4.57
N ILE A 14 -11.54 22.69 -4.17
CA ILE A 14 -10.22 22.16 -3.83
C ILE A 14 -9.37 21.99 -5.10
N SER A 15 -8.08 22.35 -4.99
CA SER A 15 -7.16 22.22 -6.12
C SER A 15 -6.93 20.73 -6.49
N PRO A 16 -6.95 20.38 -7.79
CA PRO A 16 -6.73 19.00 -8.24
C PRO A 16 -5.33 18.47 -7.89
N TYR A 17 -4.35 19.37 -7.77
CA TYR A 17 -2.99 19.05 -7.31
C TYR A 17 -2.99 18.54 -5.86
N THR A 18 -3.80 19.14 -4.97
CA THR A 18 -3.88 18.69 -3.57
C THR A 18 -4.52 17.30 -3.48
N PHE A 19 -5.60 17.04 -4.23
CA PHE A 19 -6.20 15.70 -4.28
C PHE A 19 -5.20 14.65 -4.79
N SER A 20 -4.48 14.97 -5.86
CA SER A 20 -3.49 14.06 -6.42
C SER A 20 -2.34 13.78 -5.45
N ALA A 21 -1.81 14.82 -4.78
CA ALA A 21 -0.75 14.68 -3.78
C ALA A 21 -1.18 13.82 -2.58
N ILE A 22 -2.40 14.00 -2.09
CA ILE A 22 -2.97 13.16 -1.02
C ILE A 22 -3.09 11.71 -1.49
N GLY A 23 -3.55 11.47 -2.72
CA GLY A 23 -3.65 10.13 -3.30
C GLY A 23 -2.30 9.40 -3.34
N ILE A 24 -1.26 10.09 -3.82
CA ILE A 24 0.11 9.56 -3.89
C ILE A 24 0.65 9.27 -2.48
N ALA A 25 0.44 10.19 -1.53
CA ALA A 25 0.87 10.01 -0.14
C ALA A 25 0.19 8.80 0.52
N ILE A 26 -1.12 8.64 0.32
CA ILE A 26 -1.88 7.49 0.83
C ILE A 26 -1.40 6.19 0.20
N ALA A 27 -1.13 6.17 -1.10
CA ALA A 27 -0.64 4.99 -1.81
C ALA A 27 0.63 4.42 -1.18
N ILE A 28 1.64 5.27 -0.96
CA ILE A 28 2.91 4.84 -0.33
C ILE A 28 2.69 4.53 1.15
N GLY A 29 2.08 5.46 1.90
CA GLY A 29 1.96 5.35 3.34
C GLY A 29 1.22 4.08 3.77
N VAL A 30 0.05 3.84 3.18
CA VAL A 30 -0.77 2.67 3.51
C VAL A 30 -0.12 1.36 3.04
N SER A 31 0.60 1.37 1.91
CA SER A 31 1.35 0.18 1.45
C SER A 31 2.49 -0.19 2.41
N VAL A 32 3.28 0.79 2.86
CA VAL A 32 4.40 0.55 3.80
C VAL A 32 3.88 0.12 5.18
N LEU A 33 2.76 0.69 5.64
CA LEU A 33 2.11 0.23 6.87
C LEU A 33 1.69 -1.24 6.79
N GLY A 34 1.16 -1.69 5.65
CA GLY A 34 0.82 -3.09 5.44
C GLY A 34 2.00 -4.04 5.47
N ALA A 35 3.10 -3.65 4.81
CA ALA A 35 4.34 -4.42 4.86
C ALA A 35 4.91 -4.51 6.28
N ALA A 36 4.98 -3.38 7.00
CA ALA A 36 5.45 -3.34 8.37
C ALA A 36 4.61 -4.25 9.29
N TRP A 37 3.28 -4.24 9.13
CA TRP A 37 2.39 -5.11 9.90
C TRP A 37 2.62 -6.59 9.60
N GLY A 38 2.73 -6.96 8.32
CA GLY A 38 3.00 -8.35 7.94
C GLY A 38 4.34 -8.87 8.44
N ILE A 39 5.40 -8.03 8.37
CA ILE A 39 6.73 -8.33 8.92
C ILE A 39 6.66 -8.52 10.44
N TYR A 40 5.92 -7.68 11.16
CA TYR A 40 5.77 -7.80 12.61
C TYR A 40 5.12 -9.15 13.00
N ILE A 41 4.06 -9.56 12.30
CA ILE A 41 3.36 -10.82 12.55
C ILE A 41 4.24 -12.04 12.24
N THR A 42 4.87 -12.08 11.06
CA THR A 42 5.77 -13.20 10.71
C THR A 42 7.02 -13.22 11.58
N GLY A 43 7.60 -12.04 11.87
CA GLY A 43 8.85 -11.90 12.61
C GLY A 43 8.74 -12.38 14.06
N SER A 44 7.65 -12.05 14.75
CA SER A 44 7.42 -12.53 16.13
C SER A 44 7.35 -14.05 16.22
N SER A 45 6.60 -14.69 15.31
CA SER A 45 6.51 -16.16 15.22
C SER A 45 7.84 -16.81 14.80
N LEU A 46 8.57 -16.18 13.87
CA LEU A 46 9.86 -16.67 13.41
C LEU A 46 10.90 -16.69 14.53
N ILE A 47 11.00 -15.62 15.32
CA ILE A 47 11.94 -15.54 16.45
C ILE A 47 11.58 -16.57 17.51
N GLY A 48 10.29 -16.73 17.84
CA GLY A 48 9.84 -17.76 18.78
C GLY A 48 10.19 -19.18 18.32
N ALA A 49 10.09 -19.45 17.02
CA ALA A 49 10.47 -20.73 16.43
C ALA A 49 12.00 -20.92 16.35
N ALA A 50 12.76 -19.85 16.11
CA ALA A 50 14.20 -19.88 15.94
C ALA A 50 14.96 -20.33 17.20
N ILE A 51 14.42 -20.07 18.40
CA ILE A 51 15.03 -20.48 19.67
C ILE A 51 15.15 -22.01 19.75
N LYS A 52 14.14 -22.75 19.27
CA LYS A 52 14.13 -24.22 19.32
C LYS A 52 14.83 -24.86 18.12
N ALA A 53 14.76 -24.23 16.95
CA ALA A 53 15.37 -24.76 15.73
C ALA A 53 15.90 -23.62 14.84
N PRO A 54 17.16 -23.16 15.03
CA PRO A 54 17.69 -22.00 14.32
C PRO A 54 17.82 -22.21 12.80
N ARG A 55 17.91 -23.48 12.34
CA ARG A 55 17.99 -23.84 10.91
C ARG A 55 16.76 -23.44 10.09
N ILE A 56 15.63 -23.11 10.72
CA ILE A 56 14.39 -22.72 10.01
C ILE A 56 14.37 -21.24 9.61
N THR A 57 15.29 -20.43 10.15
CA THR A 57 15.31 -18.98 9.95
C THR A 57 15.57 -18.59 8.50
N SER A 58 16.51 -19.26 7.84
CA SER A 58 16.85 -19.02 6.43
C SER A 58 15.72 -19.40 5.47
N LYS A 59 14.98 -20.48 5.75
CA LYS A 59 13.87 -20.94 4.89
C LYS A 59 12.62 -20.05 5.02
N ASN A 60 12.33 -19.53 6.22
CA ASN A 60 11.16 -18.68 6.45
C ASN A 60 11.41 -17.19 6.13
N LEU A 61 12.65 -16.80 5.85
CA LEU A 61 13.01 -15.44 5.42
C LEU A 61 12.32 -15.03 4.11
N ILE A 62 11.95 -16.01 3.27
CA ILE A 62 11.20 -15.79 2.03
C ILE A 62 9.88 -15.04 2.27
N SER A 63 9.19 -15.29 3.39
CA SER A 63 7.92 -14.62 3.70
C SER A 63 8.09 -13.15 4.03
N VAL A 64 9.23 -12.76 4.62
CA VAL A 64 9.56 -11.36 4.91
C VAL A 64 9.85 -10.63 3.60
N ILE A 65 10.56 -11.27 2.67
CA ILE A 65 10.88 -10.72 1.35
C ILE A 65 9.60 -10.48 0.53
N PHE A 66 8.60 -11.37 0.60
CA PHE A 66 7.32 -11.12 -0.06
C PHE A 66 6.58 -9.92 0.53
N CYS A 67 6.67 -9.68 1.83
CA CYS A 67 6.07 -8.53 2.48
C CYS A 67 6.77 -7.21 2.07
N GLU A 68 8.10 -7.22 1.97
CA GLU A 68 8.91 -6.11 1.43
C GLU A 68 8.55 -5.80 -0.03
N ALA A 69 8.39 -6.82 -0.88
CA ALA A 69 8.03 -6.63 -2.28
C ALA A 69 6.71 -5.86 -2.44
N VAL A 70 5.71 -6.10 -1.57
CA VAL A 70 4.43 -5.36 -1.55
C VAL A 70 4.64 -3.86 -1.28
N ALA A 71 5.58 -3.49 -0.40
CA ALA A 71 5.92 -2.09 -0.19
C ALA A 71 6.55 -1.45 -1.44
N ILE A 72 7.46 -2.17 -2.11
CA ILE A 72 8.10 -1.70 -3.34
C ILE A 72 7.05 -1.49 -4.45
N TYR A 73 6.04 -2.35 -4.57
CA TYR A 73 4.92 -2.12 -5.48
C TYR A 73 4.20 -0.79 -5.20
N GLY A 74 3.93 -0.48 -3.93
CA GLY A 74 3.32 0.80 -3.54
C GLY A 74 4.18 2.02 -3.90
N VAL A 75 5.50 1.93 -3.69
CA VAL A 75 6.45 3.00 -4.05
C VAL A 75 6.51 3.22 -5.57
N ILE A 76 6.59 2.14 -6.36
CA ILE A 76 6.64 2.23 -7.82
C ILE A 76 5.36 2.89 -8.37
N VAL A 77 4.19 2.47 -7.88
CA VAL A 77 2.91 3.05 -8.33
C VAL A 77 2.85 4.55 -8.00
N ALA A 78 3.31 4.95 -6.82
CA ALA A 78 3.33 6.36 -6.44
C ALA A 78 4.27 7.20 -7.31
N ILE A 79 5.44 6.67 -7.68
CA ILE A 79 6.35 7.32 -8.64
C ILE A 79 5.65 7.48 -10.00
N ILE A 80 4.98 6.44 -10.50
CA ILE A 80 4.26 6.50 -11.77
C ILE A 80 3.16 7.57 -11.72
N LEU A 81 2.36 7.61 -10.65
CA LEU A 81 1.31 8.62 -10.45
C LEU A 81 1.90 10.04 -10.39
N GLN A 82 3.06 10.21 -9.75
CA GLN A 82 3.77 11.48 -9.71
C GLN A 82 4.23 11.93 -11.11
N THR A 83 4.66 11.02 -11.97
CA THR A 83 5.04 11.36 -13.37
C THR A 83 3.86 11.73 -14.25
N LYS A 84 2.63 11.39 -13.85
CA LYS A 84 1.40 11.77 -14.57
C LYS A 84 0.86 13.13 -14.16
N LEU A 85 1.47 13.79 -13.18
CA LEU A 85 1.15 15.17 -12.83
C LEU A 85 1.83 16.11 -13.82
N GLU A 86 1.11 16.42 -14.90
CA GLU A 86 1.51 17.45 -15.86
C GLU A 86 1.28 18.85 -15.28
N SER A 87 2.24 19.76 -15.51
CA SER A 87 2.12 21.17 -15.11
C SER A 87 1.16 21.90 -16.06
N VAL A 88 -0.11 22.01 -15.66
CA VAL A 88 -1.14 22.75 -16.42
C VAL A 88 -1.04 24.25 -16.11
N PRO A 89 -1.04 25.14 -17.12
CA PRO A 89 -1.00 26.59 -16.91
C PRO A 89 -2.21 27.08 -16.08
N SER A 90 -1.99 28.11 -15.25
CA SER A 90 -2.92 28.59 -14.22
C SER A 90 -4.31 28.99 -14.73
N SER A 91 -4.47 29.25 -16.03
CA SER A 91 -5.73 29.60 -16.68
C SER A 91 -6.68 28.42 -16.93
N GLN A 92 -6.19 27.17 -16.89
CA GLN A 92 -6.97 25.96 -17.19
C GLN A 92 -7.03 24.95 -16.03
N ILE A 93 -6.54 25.31 -14.83
CA ILE A 93 -6.50 24.40 -13.66
C ILE A 93 -7.90 23.88 -13.28
N TYR A 94 -8.95 24.66 -13.50
CA TYR A 94 -10.34 24.29 -13.20
C TYR A 94 -11.11 23.77 -14.42
N ALA A 95 -10.43 23.38 -15.50
CA ALA A 95 -11.07 22.68 -16.59
C ALA A 95 -11.62 21.31 -16.11
N PRO A 96 -12.76 20.85 -16.62
CA PRO A 96 -13.37 19.58 -16.20
C PRO A 96 -12.44 18.38 -16.43
N GLU A 97 -11.58 18.43 -17.45
CA GLU A 97 -10.58 17.41 -17.75
C GLU A 97 -9.52 17.29 -16.64
N SER A 98 -8.96 18.41 -16.18
CA SER A 98 -7.94 18.42 -15.12
C SER A 98 -8.50 17.99 -13.76
N LEU A 99 -9.76 18.35 -13.46
CA LEU A 99 -10.45 17.88 -12.26
C LEU A 99 -10.67 16.37 -12.29
N ARG A 100 -11.12 15.81 -13.42
CA ARG A 100 -11.32 14.37 -13.57
C ARG A 100 -10.00 13.60 -13.41
N ALA A 101 -8.91 14.10 -13.99
CA ALA A 101 -7.58 13.51 -13.85
C ALA A 101 -7.13 13.51 -12.38
N GLY A 102 -7.31 14.61 -11.64
CA GLY A 102 -6.95 14.70 -10.23
C GLY A 102 -7.71 13.71 -9.35
N TYR A 103 -9.03 13.54 -9.57
CA TYR A 103 -9.83 12.53 -8.87
C TYR A 103 -9.45 11.10 -9.24
N ALA A 104 -9.08 10.84 -10.50
CA ALA A 104 -8.63 9.52 -10.93
C ALA A 104 -7.32 9.12 -10.24
N ILE A 105 -6.35 10.04 -10.13
CA ILE A 105 -5.08 9.80 -9.41
C ILE A 105 -5.35 9.56 -7.92
N PHE A 106 -6.23 10.36 -7.31
CA PHE A 106 -6.63 10.17 -5.91
C PHE A 106 -7.26 8.80 -5.65
N ALA A 107 -8.24 8.39 -6.46
CA ALA A 107 -8.91 7.11 -6.32
C ALA A 107 -7.94 5.94 -6.57
N SER A 108 -7.08 6.05 -7.58
CA SER A 108 -6.03 5.06 -7.86
C SER A 108 -5.11 4.86 -6.66
N GLY A 109 -4.64 5.94 -6.04
CA GLY A 109 -3.76 5.87 -4.88
C GLY A 109 -4.39 5.20 -3.67
N ILE A 110 -5.67 5.49 -3.38
CA ILE A 110 -6.43 4.86 -2.29
C ILE A 110 -6.60 3.36 -2.55
N ILE A 111 -7.06 2.96 -3.74
CA ILE A 111 -7.34 1.56 -4.05
C ILE A 111 -6.07 0.73 -3.93
N VAL A 112 -4.96 1.21 -4.51
CA VAL A 112 -3.67 0.50 -4.46
C VAL A 112 -3.13 0.43 -3.04
N GLY A 113 -3.20 1.53 -2.28
CA GLY A 113 -2.76 1.55 -0.88
C GLY A 113 -3.48 0.49 -0.04
N PHE A 114 -4.81 0.45 -0.09
CA PHE A 114 -5.60 -0.52 0.66
C PHE A 114 -5.42 -1.97 0.15
N ALA A 115 -5.27 -2.18 -1.16
CA ALA A 115 -4.99 -3.51 -1.70
C ALA A 115 -3.65 -4.05 -1.17
N ASN A 116 -2.62 -3.22 -1.16
CA ASN A 116 -1.29 -3.57 -0.64
C ASN A 116 -1.30 -3.77 0.87
N LEU A 117 -2.09 -2.99 1.62
CA LEU A 117 -2.30 -3.18 3.06
C LEU A 117 -2.81 -4.59 3.38
N VAL A 118 -3.91 -4.98 2.73
CA VAL A 118 -4.54 -6.29 2.94
C VAL A 118 -3.64 -7.42 2.45
N CYS A 119 -2.97 -7.23 1.32
CA CYS A 119 -2.01 -8.20 0.80
C CYS A 119 -0.85 -8.45 1.78
N GLY A 120 -0.22 -7.39 2.28
CA GLY A 120 0.88 -7.48 3.25
C GLY A 120 0.48 -8.20 4.54
N LEU A 121 -0.72 -7.90 5.06
CA LEU A 121 -1.28 -8.57 6.23
C LEU A 121 -1.52 -10.07 5.98
N CYS A 122 -2.16 -10.43 4.87
CA CYS A 122 -2.40 -11.82 4.50
C CYS A 122 -1.10 -12.62 4.38
N VAL A 123 -0.10 -12.08 3.68
CA VAL A 123 1.22 -12.72 3.56
C VAL A 123 1.88 -12.90 4.92
N GLY A 124 1.78 -11.91 5.82
CA GLY A 124 2.30 -12.01 7.18
C GLY A 124 1.66 -13.12 8.03
N ILE A 125 0.35 -13.35 7.88
CA ILE A 125 -0.36 -14.43 8.58
C ILE A 125 0.06 -15.81 8.03
N ILE A 126 0.20 -15.92 6.71
CA ILE A 126 0.65 -17.15 6.05
C ILE A 126 2.09 -17.48 6.48
N GLY A 127 2.98 -16.48 6.51
CA GLY A 127 4.36 -16.62 6.99
C GLY A 127 4.47 -17.12 8.42
N SER A 128 3.66 -16.56 9.32
CA SER A 128 3.57 -17.02 10.71
C SER A 128 3.11 -18.48 10.81
N SER A 129 2.13 -18.88 9.99
CA SER A 129 1.61 -20.25 9.94
C SER A 129 2.66 -21.25 9.43
N CYS A 130 3.39 -20.88 8.38
CA CYS A 130 4.51 -21.66 7.86
C CYS A 130 5.63 -21.83 8.88
N ALA A 131 6.01 -20.76 9.60
CA ALA A 131 7.05 -20.81 10.63
C ALA A 131 6.71 -21.83 11.74
N CYS A 132 5.45 -21.86 12.19
CA CYS A 132 4.99 -22.83 13.18
C CYS A 132 4.95 -24.26 12.62
N LEU A 133 4.52 -24.44 11.36
CA LEU A 133 4.47 -25.76 10.72
C LEU A 133 5.86 -26.37 10.55
N MET A 134 6.85 -25.58 10.12
CA MET A 134 8.23 -26.05 9.93
C MET A 134 8.91 -26.55 11.21
N LEU A 135 8.44 -26.10 12.39
CA LEU A 135 8.89 -26.65 13.67
C LEU A 135 8.43 -28.10 13.88
N LYS A 136 7.26 -28.47 13.37
CA LYS A 136 6.69 -29.82 13.51
C LYS A 136 7.23 -30.76 12.45
N THR A 137 7.40 -30.29 11.21
CA THR A 137 7.80 -31.08 10.04
C THR A 137 8.87 -30.36 9.21
N PRO A 138 10.18 -30.66 9.40
CA PRO A 138 11.27 -29.92 8.76
C PRO A 138 11.46 -30.21 7.26
N HIS A 139 10.68 -31.13 6.68
CA HIS A 139 10.76 -31.52 5.26
C HIS A 139 9.85 -30.67 4.34
N PHE A 140 9.13 -29.69 4.88
CA PHE A 140 8.26 -28.83 4.08
C PHE A 140 9.05 -27.66 3.45
N LEU A 141 9.98 -27.98 2.55
CA LEU A 141 10.66 -27.16 1.51
C LEU A 141 11.93 -27.87 1.07
#